data_AF-W4EA67-F1
#
_entry.id   AF-W4EA67-F1
#
_cell.length_a   1.000
_cell.length_b   1.000
_cell.length_c   1.000
_cell.angle_alpha   90.00
_cell.angle_beta   90.00
_cell.angle_gamma   90.00
#
_symmetry.space_group_name_H-M   'P 1'
#
loop_
_entity.id
_entity.type
_entity.pdbx_description
1 polymer ?
#
loop_
_entity_poly.entity_id
_entity_poly.type
_entity_poly.pdbx_seq_one_letter_code
_entity_poly.pdbx_strand_id
1 'polypeptide(L)'
;MEHSKLINAFNKEIRTLQKRTVSEDELREWYTLIKESIQDDIKDGYKETIARNLTLGIGVHGGDYPKSLILNGEQEGWKYVTRFLYWEKHILRRLFKYKEVSSRTIGSIIGLALLWDMKELAQLARDYFQMIFEEDAQRYTRNETHHLFMALLHDLFVTEQINQKLYSVLPEQHVYRRVLDHCYTTDEELLSSLMSEISDYHIHSSLDLPHKFAEILCLNYIPYEIRLIQNMRQAEGLNNVSVDHPLLTTPLAQIPESKVEWDLAGDEVYQFLLKREAGS
;
A
#
# COMPACT_ATOMS: atom_id res chain seq x y z
N MET A 1 11.93 20.57 -3.49
CA MET A 1 13.08 20.32 -2.59
C MET A 1 14.24 19.87 -3.46
N GLU A 2 15.48 20.33 -3.21
CA GLU A 2 16.65 19.83 -3.97
C GLU A 2 16.79 18.31 -3.76
N HIS A 3 17.09 17.57 -4.84
CA HIS A 3 17.19 16.10 -4.83
C HIS A 3 18.10 15.59 -3.70
N SER A 4 19.25 16.21 -3.47
CA SER A 4 20.17 15.84 -2.37
C SER A 4 19.53 15.97 -0.98
N LYS A 5 18.69 16.99 -0.74
CA LYS A 5 17.96 17.17 0.52
C LYS A 5 16.88 16.11 0.70
N LEU A 6 16.18 15.76 -0.37
CA LEU A 6 15.18 14.68 -0.39
C LEU A 6 15.82 13.35 0.02
N ILE A 7 16.90 12.97 -0.65
CA ILE A 7 17.62 11.72 -0.40
C ILE A 7 18.22 11.68 1.01
N ASN A 8 18.76 12.80 1.50
CA ASN A 8 19.27 12.87 2.88
C ASN A 8 18.17 12.69 3.92
N ALA A 9 16.98 13.27 3.70
CA ALA A 9 15.83 13.08 4.57
C ALA A 9 15.36 11.62 4.55
N PHE A 10 15.23 11.03 3.36
CA PHE A 10 14.91 9.62 3.19
C PHE A 10 15.88 8.69 3.94
N ASN A 11 17.19 8.86 3.72
CA ASN A 11 18.20 8.04 4.37
C ASN A 11 18.16 8.18 5.90
N LYS A 12 17.82 9.36 6.42
CA LYS A 12 17.61 9.57 7.85
C LYS A 12 16.40 8.78 8.33
N GLU A 13 15.26 8.84 7.63
CA GLU A 13 14.05 8.09 7.99
C GLU A 13 14.26 6.58 7.93
N ILE A 14 14.93 6.05 6.89
CA ILE A 14 15.27 4.62 6.81
C ILE A 14 16.12 4.18 8.00
N ARG A 15 17.10 4.99 8.42
CA ARG A 15 17.92 4.69 9.62
C ARG A 15 17.11 4.78 10.92
N THR A 16 16.11 5.65 10.99
CA THR A 16 15.19 5.73 12.13
C THR A 16 14.31 4.48 12.19
N LEU A 17 13.73 4.08 11.07
CA LEU A 17 12.91 2.86 10.94
C LEU A 17 13.71 1.61 11.31
N GLN A 18 14.95 1.48 10.82
CA GLN A 18 15.86 0.37 11.18
C GLN A 18 16.08 0.22 12.69
N LYS A 19 16.03 1.33 13.44
CA LYS A 19 16.23 1.34 14.89
C LYS A 19 14.93 1.16 15.68
N ARG A 20 13.77 1.19 15.02
CA ARG A 20 12.47 1.02 15.67
C ARG A 20 12.36 -0.44 16.12
N THR A 21 12.25 -0.65 17.42
CA THR A 21 11.89 -1.94 17.99
C THR A 21 10.49 -1.83 18.55
N VAL A 22 9.64 -2.81 18.21
CA VAL A 22 8.34 -3.01 18.84
C VAL A 22 8.46 -4.28 19.66
N SER A 23 8.20 -4.19 20.97
CA SER A 23 8.31 -5.33 21.87
C SER A 23 7.09 -6.26 21.71
N GLU A 24 7.23 -7.51 22.15
CA GLU A 24 6.08 -8.42 22.25
C GLU A 24 4.98 -7.87 23.17
N ASP A 25 5.36 -7.11 24.21
CA ASP A 25 4.41 -6.45 25.10
C ASP A 25 3.61 -5.37 24.38
N GLU A 26 4.27 -4.52 23.58
CA GLU A 26 3.59 -3.51 22.75
C GLU A 26 2.63 -4.19 21.76
N LEU A 27 3.03 -5.31 21.13
CA LEU A 27 2.12 -6.09 20.26
C LEU A 27 0.91 -6.64 21.03
N ARG A 28 1.11 -7.17 22.24
CA ARG A 28 0.04 -7.70 23.09
C ARG A 28 -0.93 -6.62 23.55
N GLU A 29 -0.42 -5.42 23.85
CA GLU A 29 -1.25 -4.26 24.19
C GLU A 29 -2.18 -3.89 23.02
N TRP A 30 -1.66 -3.84 21.79
CA TRP A 30 -2.49 -3.60 20.61
C TRP A 30 -3.54 -4.69 20.40
N TYR A 31 -3.20 -5.97 20.56
CA TYR A 31 -4.18 -7.05 20.43
C TYR A 31 -5.28 -6.97 21.49
N THR A 32 -4.92 -6.59 22.71
CA THR A 32 -5.86 -6.39 23.82
C THR A 32 -6.80 -5.24 23.50
N LEU A 33 -6.24 -4.09 23.09
CA LEU A 33 -6.99 -2.90 22.71
C LEU A 33 -8.00 -3.19 21.59
N ILE A 34 -7.60 -3.92 20.54
CA ILE A 34 -8.52 -4.28 19.44
C ILE A 34 -9.68 -5.13 19.96
N LYS A 35 -9.40 -6.14 20.80
CA LYS A 35 -10.44 -7.02 21.36
C LYS A 35 -11.38 -6.26 22.30
N GLU A 36 -10.87 -5.34 23.10
CA GLU A 36 -11.67 -4.46 23.96
C GLU A 36 -12.57 -3.56 23.13
N SER A 37 -12.02 -2.89 22.11
CA SER A 37 -12.79 -2.03 21.20
C SER A 37 -13.91 -2.79 20.46
N ILE A 38 -13.66 -4.05 20.06
CA ILE A 38 -14.72 -4.91 19.50
C ILE A 38 -15.84 -5.17 20.53
N GLN A 39 -15.50 -5.41 21.80
CA GLN A 39 -16.49 -5.66 22.85
C GLN A 39 -17.31 -4.39 23.16
N ASP A 40 -16.66 -3.25 23.21
CA ASP A 40 -17.31 -1.95 23.44
C ASP A 40 -18.27 -1.62 22.29
N ASP A 41 -17.84 -1.77 21.03
CA ASP A 41 -18.72 -1.56 19.87
C ASP A 41 -19.96 -2.48 19.91
N ILE A 42 -19.82 -3.74 20.38
CA ILE A 42 -20.98 -4.64 20.55
C ILE A 42 -21.93 -4.11 21.62
N LYS A 43 -21.40 -3.70 22.76
CA LYS A 43 -22.19 -3.19 23.89
C LYS A 43 -22.93 -1.91 23.53
N ASP A 44 -22.32 -1.07 22.72
CA ASP A 44 -22.85 0.22 22.28
C ASP A 44 -23.80 0.09 21.07
N GLY A 45 -24.03 -1.12 20.57
CA GLY A 45 -24.97 -1.41 19.49
C GLY A 45 -24.40 -1.29 18.07
N TYR A 46 -23.09 -1.11 17.92
CA TYR A 46 -22.37 -1.04 16.64
C TYR A 46 -21.93 -2.42 16.11
N LYS A 47 -22.69 -3.50 16.42
CA LYS A 47 -22.34 -4.89 16.07
C LYS A 47 -22.07 -5.07 14.56
N GLU A 48 -22.77 -4.33 13.70
CA GLU A 48 -22.63 -4.43 12.25
C GLU A 48 -21.28 -3.90 11.73
N THR A 49 -20.61 -3.03 12.47
CA THR A 49 -19.37 -2.37 12.04
C THR A 49 -18.12 -2.82 12.80
N ILE A 50 -18.21 -3.86 13.63
CA ILE A 50 -17.10 -4.29 14.51
C ILE A 50 -15.81 -4.66 13.77
N ALA A 51 -15.88 -5.02 12.48
CA ALA A 51 -14.70 -5.29 11.67
C ALA A 51 -13.79 -4.05 11.50
N ARG A 52 -14.32 -2.83 11.66
CA ARG A 52 -13.52 -1.59 11.61
C ARG A 52 -12.44 -1.55 12.67
N ASN A 53 -12.61 -2.27 13.78
CA ASN A 53 -11.63 -2.29 14.87
C ASN A 53 -10.29 -2.92 14.46
N LEU A 54 -10.26 -3.71 13.38
CA LEU A 54 -8.99 -4.20 12.81
C LEU A 54 -8.11 -3.05 12.31
N THR A 55 -8.70 -1.87 11.99
CA THR A 55 -7.94 -0.69 11.55
C THR A 55 -6.97 -0.18 12.62
N LEU A 56 -7.27 -0.41 13.91
CA LEU A 56 -6.39 -0.03 15.02
C LEU A 56 -5.03 -0.74 14.93
N GLY A 57 -4.98 -1.97 14.41
CA GLY A 57 -3.74 -2.71 14.23
C GLY A 57 -2.98 -2.38 12.95
N ILE A 58 -3.52 -1.56 12.04
CA ILE A 58 -2.83 -1.16 10.80
C ILE A 58 -1.54 -0.43 11.13
N GLY A 59 -1.52 0.43 12.16
CA GLY A 59 -0.30 1.14 12.59
C GLY A 59 0.83 0.22 13.03
N VAL A 60 0.52 -1.03 13.38
CA VAL A 60 1.49 -2.06 13.76
C VAL A 60 1.84 -2.94 12.57
N HIS A 61 0.86 -3.44 11.83
CA HIS A 61 1.07 -4.47 10.80
C HIS A 61 1.33 -3.92 9.39
N GLY A 62 0.90 -2.69 9.12
CA GLY A 62 1.21 -1.91 7.91
C GLY A 62 2.09 -0.68 8.18
N GLY A 63 2.52 -0.50 9.44
CA GLY A 63 3.30 0.65 9.90
C GLY A 63 4.80 0.38 10.00
N ASP A 64 5.45 0.88 11.04
CA ASP A 64 6.93 0.92 11.11
C ASP A 64 7.56 -0.42 11.50
N TYR A 65 6.83 -1.23 12.25
CA TYR A 65 7.32 -2.52 12.73
C TYR A 65 7.70 -3.51 11.60
N PRO A 66 6.82 -3.84 10.64
CA PRO A 66 7.18 -4.72 9.52
C PRO A 66 8.35 -4.14 8.72
N LYS A 67 8.39 -2.82 8.54
CA LYS A 67 9.47 -2.15 7.80
C LYS A 67 10.80 -2.29 8.53
N SER A 68 10.82 -2.13 9.85
CA SER A 68 12.04 -2.33 10.66
C SER A 68 12.58 -3.75 10.51
N LEU A 69 11.72 -4.77 10.62
CA LEU A 69 12.10 -6.17 10.42
C LEU A 69 12.71 -6.39 9.02
N ILE A 70 12.02 -5.95 7.97
CA ILE A 70 12.50 -6.10 6.58
C ILE A 70 13.84 -5.39 6.37
N LEU A 71 13.98 -4.16 6.88
CA LEU A 71 15.21 -3.37 6.77
C LEU A 71 16.40 -3.99 7.51
N ASN A 72 16.16 -4.85 8.50
CA ASN A 72 17.16 -5.62 9.22
C ASN A 72 17.35 -7.05 8.67
N GLY A 73 16.72 -7.38 7.53
CA GLY A 73 16.85 -8.68 6.85
C GLY A 73 15.94 -9.78 7.38
N GLU A 74 15.00 -9.45 8.26
CA GLU A 74 14.06 -10.40 8.84
C GLU A 74 12.84 -10.58 7.94
N GLN A 75 12.72 -11.76 7.31
CA GLN A 75 11.61 -12.12 6.43
C GLN A 75 10.24 -12.09 7.14
N GLU A 76 10.22 -12.21 8.47
CA GLU A 76 9.01 -12.14 9.29
C GLU A 76 8.24 -10.83 9.09
N GLY A 77 8.93 -9.73 8.76
CA GLY A 77 8.29 -8.46 8.47
C GLY A 77 7.28 -8.53 7.30
N TRP A 78 7.55 -9.35 6.28
CA TRP A 78 6.62 -9.56 5.17
C TRP A 78 5.35 -10.31 5.58
N LYS A 79 5.42 -11.18 6.60
CA LYS A 79 4.22 -11.86 7.10
C LYS A 79 3.25 -10.89 7.78
N TYR A 80 3.76 -9.87 8.47
CA TYR A 80 2.92 -8.80 9.01
C TYR A 80 2.25 -7.98 7.90
N VAL A 81 2.93 -7.75 6.77
CA VAL A 81 2.33 -7.14 5.58
C VAL A 81 1.22 -8.03 5.02
N THR A 82 1.42 -9.35 4.93
CA THR A 82 0.37 -10.30 4.53
C THR A 82 -0.83 -10.27 5.48
N ARG A 83 -0.59 -10.23 6.80
CA ARG A 83 -1.66 -10.09 7.81
C ARG A 83 -2.46 -8.81 7.60
N PHE A 84 -1.78 -7.68 7.39
CA PHE A 84 -2.41 -6.41 7.07
C PHE A 84 -3.34 -6.54 5.86
N LEU A 85 -2.88 -7.15 4.76
CA LEU A 85 -3.71 -7.38 3.56
C LEU A 85 -4.93 -8.28 3.84
N TYR A 86 -4.78 -9.33 4.66
CA TYR A 86 -5.91 -10.18 5.04
C TYR A 86 -6.96 -9.43 5.88
N TRP A 87 -6.51 -8.57 6.79
CA TRP A 87 -7.42 -7.75 7.60
C TRP A 87 -8.15 -6.71 6.74
N GLU A 88 -7.43 -6.03 5.85
CA GLU A 88 -8.03 -5.09 4.89
C GLU A 88 -9.05 -5.78 3.98
N LYS A 89 -8.74 -6.99 3.50
CA LYS A 89 -9.70 -7.81 2.74
C LYS A 89 -11.00 -8.05 3.52
N HIS A 90 -10.89 -8.36 4.81
CA HIS A 90 -12.06 -8.58 5.66
C HIS A 90 -12.87 -7.30 5.86
N ILE A 91 -12.20 -6.18 6.16
CA ILE A 91 -12.85 -4.87 6.30
C ILE A 91 -13.57 -4.50 5.00
N LEU A 92 -12.91 -4.60 3.84
CA LEU A 92 -13.53 -4.32 2.54
C LEU A 92 -14.77 -5.17 2.29
N ARG A 93 -14.72 -6.48 2.58
CA ARG A 93 -15.88 -7.37 2.38
C ARG A 93 -17.06 -7.03 3.28
N ARG A 94 -16.80 -6.65 4.53
CA ARG A 94 -17.84 -6.42 5.54
C ARG A 94 -18.39 -5.00 5.49
N LEU A 95 -17.51 -4.03 5.27
CA LEU A 95 -17.76 -2.61 5.50
C LEU A 95 -17.57 -1.77 4.24
N PHE A 96 -17.63 -2.38 3.05
CA PHE A 96 -17.45 -1.72 1.75
C PHE A 96 -18.19 -0.37 1.66
N LYS A 97 -19.48 -0.37 2.01
CA LYS A 97 -20.36 0.82 1.92
C LYS A 97 -20.17 1.83 3.06
N TYR A 98 -19.54 1.42 4.16
CA TYR A 98 -19.29 2.27 5.33
C TYR A 98 -18.01 3.10 5.17
N LYS A 99 -17.18 2.78 4.18
CA LYS A 99 -15.95 3.51 3.85
C LYS A 99 -14.90 3.55 4.95
N GLU A 100 -14.76 2.43 5.66
CA GLU A 100 -13.85 2.30 6.81
C GLU A 100 -12.38 2.08 6.40
N VAL A 101 -12.12 1.66 5.15
CA VAL A 101 -10.75 1.58 4.64
C VAL A 101 -10.28 2.96 4.22
N SER A 102 -9.18 3.40 4.82
CA SER A 102 -8.58 4.70 4.52
C SER A 102 -8.18 4.79 3.05
N SER A 103 -8.48 5.90 2.38
CA SER A 103 -8.02 6.12 1.00
C SER A 103 -6.48 6.02 0.87
N ARG A 104 -5.77 6.28 1.98
CA ARG A 104 -4.30 6.21 2.14
C ARG A 104 -3.70 4.81 2.02
N THR A 105 -4.49 3.75 2.18
CA THR A 105 -4.01 2.35 2.13
C THR A 105 -4.32 1.70 0.78
N ILE A 106 -5.25 2.25 0.00
CA ILE A 106 -5.78 1.58 -1.20
C ILE A 106 -4.71 1.30 -2.25
N GLY A 107 -3.80 2.24 -2.50
CA GLY A 107 -2.71 2.04 -3.47
C GLY A 107 -1.80 0.86 -3.12
N SER A 108 -1.41 0.74 -1.83
CA SER A 108 -0.55 -0.36 -1.39
C SER A 108 -1.27 -1.69 -1.36
N ILE A 109 -2.56 -1.70 -1.00
CA ILE A 109 -3.41 -2.90 -1.09
C ILE A 109 -3.46 -3.39 -2.54
N ILE A 110 -3.78 -2.50 -3.51
CA ILE A 110 -3.83 -2.86 -4.93
C ILE A 110 -2.48 -3.40 -5.40
N GLY A 111 -1.39 -2.67 -5.16
CA GLY A 111 -0.07 -3.03 -5.66
C GLY A 111 0.44 -4.37 -5.16
N LEU A 112 0.40 -4.59 -3.84
CA LEU A 112 0.86 -5.84 -3.24
C LEU A 112 -0.08 -7.00 -3.55
N ALA A 113 -1.40 -6.77 -3.59
CA ALA A 113 -2.34 -7.81 -3.96
C ALA A 113 -2.13 -8.30 -5.40
N LEU A 114 -1.80 -7.40 -6.34
CA LEU A 114 -1.45 -7.79 -7.71
C LEU A 114 -0.13 -8.57 -7.76
N LEU A 115 0.91 -8.07 -7.11
CA LEU A 115 2.23 -8.73 -7.06
C LEU A 115 2.16 -10.15 -6.48
N TRP A 116 1.29 -10.37 -5.50
CA TRP A 116 1.14 -11.67 -4.82
C TRP A 116 -0.06 -12.50 -5.28
N ASP A 117 -0.62 -12.19 -6.45
CA ASP A 117 -1.75 -12.91 -7.06
C ASP A 117 -2.99 -13.04 -6.15
N MET A 118 -3.21 -12.06 -5.28
CA MET A 118 -4.40 -11.94 -4.42
C MET A 118 -5.57 -11.31 -5.19
N LYS A 119 -5.94 -11.90 -6.33
CA LYS A 119 -6.88 -11.34 -7.33
C LYS A 119 -8.16 -10.74 -6.73
N GLU A 120 -8.77 -11.45 -5.80
CA GLU A 120 -10.01 -10.98 -5.15
C GLU A 120 -9.78 -9.69 -4.34
N LEU A 121 -8.67 -9.59 -3.60
CA LEU A 121 -8.36 -8.39 -2.84
C LEU A 121 -8.02 -7.22 -3.76
N ALA A 122 -7.25 -7.48 -4.82
CA ALA A 122 -6.93 -6.46 -5.81
C ALA A 122 -8.20 -5.87 -6.43
N GLN A 123 -9.15 -6.72 -6.84
CA GLN A 123 -10.42 -6.27 -7.40
C GLN A 123 -11.29 -5.53 -6.37
N LEU A 124 -11.42 -6.06 -5.15
CA LEU A 124 -12.18 -5.39 -4.09
C LEU A 124 -11.64 -4.00 -3.77
N ALA A 125 -10.31 -3.84 -3.68
CA ALA A 125 -9.68 -2.55 -3.44
C ALA A 125 -9.84 -1.61 -4.63
N ARG A 126 -9.79 -2.11 -5.87
CA ARG A 126 -10.04 -1.34 -7.09
C ARG A 126 -11.49 -0.84 -7.18
N ASP A 127 -12.46 -1.68 -6.83
CA ASP A 127 -13.87 -1.31 -6.80
C ASP A 127 -14.14 -0.28 -5.71
N TYR A 128 -13.52 -0.46 -4.54
CA TYR A 128 -13.62 0.49 -3.45
C TYR A 128 -13.01 1.85 -3.84
N PHE A 129 -11.85 1.85 -4.51
CA PHE A 129 -11.26 3.05 -5.10
C PHE A 129 -12.25 3.76 -6.03
N GLN A 130 -12.94 3.02 -6.91
CA GLN A 130 -13.90 3.61 -7.84
C GLN A 130 -15.01 4.36 -7.10
N MET A 131 -15.56 3.74 -6.05
CA MET A 131 -16.62 4.33 -5.25
C MET A 131 -16.18 5.65 -4.59
N ILE A 132 -15.00 5.67 -3.93
CA ILE A 132 -14.50 6.90 -3.28
C ILE A 132 -14.07 7.96 -4.31
N PHE A 133 -13.58 7.54 -5.47
CA PHE A 133 -13.20 8.44 -6.55
C PHE A 133 -14.42 9.17 -7.14
N GLU A 134 -15.55 8.49 -7.28
CA GLU A 134 -16.77 9.09 -7.84
C GLU A 134 -17.40 10.15 -6.94
N GLU A 135 -17.09 10.13 -5.66
CA GLU A 135 -17.55 11.13 -4.69
C GLU A 135 -16.72 12.42 -4.72
N ASP A 136 -15.41 12.30 -4.97
CA ASP A 136 -14.50 13.44 -5.02
C ASP A 136 -13.32 13.20 -5.98
N ALA A 137 -13.62 13.22 -7.28
CA ALA A 137 -12.60 13.08 -8.32
C ALA A 137 -11.58 14.24 -8.31
N GLN A 138 -11.98 15.42 -7.82
CA GLN A 138 -11.10 16.61 -7.82
C GLN A 138 -9.92 16.44 -6.87
N ARG A 139 -10.10 15.75 -5.75
CA ARG A 139 -9.02 15.39 -4.81
C ARG A 139 -7.81 14.79 -5.54
N TYR A 140 -8.06 13.90 -6.50
CA TYR A 140 -7.06 13.14 -7.24
C TYR A 140 -6.30 13.93 -8.32
N THR A 141 -6.63 15.21 -8.54
CA THR A 141 -5.90 16.06 -9.49
C THR A 141 -4.57 16.57 -8.92
N ARG A 142 -4.43 16.58 -7.60
CA ARG A 142 -3.27 17.15 -6.89
C ARG A 142 -2.85 16.36 -5.65
N ASN A 143 -3.80 15.71 -4.98
CA ASN A 143 -3.56 14.89 -3.79
C ASN A 143 -3.90 13.44 -4.12
N GLU A 144 -3.29 12.45 -3.46
CA GLU A 144 -3.65 11.04 -3.61
C GLU A 144 -3.56 10.48 -5.05
N THR A 145 -2.80 11.16 -5.90
CA THR A 145 -2.44 10.76 -7.26
C THR A 145 -1.80 9.38 -7.31
N HIS A 146 -1.08 8.96 -6.27
CA HIS A 146 -0.51 7.63 -6.17
C HIS A 146 -1.60 6.53 -6.15
N HIS A 147 -2.69 6.74 -5.42
CA HIS A 147 -3.79 5.76 -5.38
C HIS A 147 -4.53 5.69 -6.71
N LEU A 148 -4.72 6.84 -7.37
CA LEU A 148 -5.23 6.90 -8.74
C LEU A 148 -4.30 6.15 -9.72
N PHE A 149 -2.99 6.36 -9.61
CA PHE A 149 -2.00 5.67 -10.42
C PHE A 149 -2.05 4.15 -10.21
N MET A 150 -2.16 3.68 -8.97
CA MET A 150 -2.29 2.24 -8.68
C MET A 150 -3.58 1.64 -9.23
N ALA A 151 -4.70 2.36 -9.20
CA ALA A 151 -5.94 1.92 -9.83
C ALA A 151 -5.81 1.83 -11.37
N LEU A 152 -5.10 2.76 -12.00
CA LEU A 152 -4.81 2.73 -13.43
C LEU A 152 -3.85 1.60 -13.82
N LEU A 153 -2.82 1.35 -13.00
CA LEU A 153 -1.92 0.21 -13.18
C LEU A 153 -2.66 -1.11 -13.01
N HIS A 154 -3.60 -1.21 -12.07
CA HIS A 154 -4.48 -2.37 -11.96
C HIS A 154 -5.27 -2.61 -13.25
N ASP A 155 -5.93 -1.57 -13.78
CA ASP A 155 -6.72 -1.70 -15.00
C ASP A 155 -5.84 -2.15 -16.17
N LEU A 156 -4.66 -1.55 -16.31
CA LEU A 156 -3.68 -1.93 -17.33
C LEU A 156 -3.16 -3.37 -17.15
N PHE A 157 -2.85 -3.78 -15.92
CA PHE A 157 -2.34 -5.12 -15.60
C PHE A 157 -3.39 -6.21 -15.84
N VAL A 158 -4.64 -5.98 -15.44
CA VAL A 158 -5.71 -6.99 -15.46
C VAL A 158 -6.44 -7.03 -16.79
N THR A 159 -6.62 -5.88 -17.45
CA THR A 159 -7.48 -5.76 -18.65
C THR A 159 -6.72 -5.32 -19.91
N GLU A 160 -5.41 -5.06 -19.79
CA GLU A 160 -4.58 -4.50 -20.87
C GLU A 160 -5.08 -3.13 -21.38
N GLN A 161 -5.98 -2.48 -20.63
CA GLN A 161 -6.61 -1.21 -21.00
C GLN A 161 -6.59 -0.22 -19.84
N ILE A 162 -6.28 1.02 -20.17
CA ILE A 162 -6.34 2.14 -19.23
C ILE A 162 -7.77 2.70 -19.19
N ASN A 163 -8.34 2.81 -17.99
CA ASN A 163 -9.60 3.51 -17.78
C ASN A 163 -9.45 5.01 -18.07
N GLN A 164 -10.02 5.45 -19.19
CA GLN A 164 -9.87 6.83 -19.68
C GLN A 164 -10.51 7.89 -18.77
N LYS A 165 -11.59 7.55 -18.05
CA LYS A 165 -12.22 8.46 -17.07
C LYS A 165 -11.24 8.78 -15.96
N LEU A 166 -10.61 7.76 -15.38
CA LEU A 166 -9.60 7.91 -14.34
C LEU A 166 -8.34 8.62 -14.87
N TYR A 167 -7.84 8.19 -16.03
CA TYR A 167 -6.62 8.71 -16.64
C TYR A 167 -6.72 10.21 -16.94
N SER A 168 -7.89 10.69 -17.39
CA SER A 168 -8.13 12.10 -17.68
C SER A 168 -7.97 13.05 -16.50
N VAL A 169 -8.01 12.54 -15.26
CA VAL A 169 -7.83 13.33 -14.03
C VAL A 169 -6.35 13.61 -13.75
N LEU A 170 -5.44 12.75 -14.20
CA LEU A 170 -4.01 12.97 -14.02
C LEU A 170 -3.53 14.13 -14.93
N PRO A 171 -2.86 15.15 -14.36
CA PRO A 171 -2.26 16.22 -15.15
C PRO A 171 -1.29 15.64 -16.20
N GLU A 172 -1.30 16.20 -17.42
CA GLU A 172 -0.46 15.74 -18.54
C GLU A 172 1.03 15.64 -18.19
N GLN A 173 1.52 16.60 -17.41
CA GLN A 173 2.93 16.67 -17.02
C GLN A 173 3.26 15.84 -15.77
N HIS A 174 2.27 15.16 -15.16
CA HIS A 174 2.50 14.37 -13.96
C HIS A 174 3.31 13.11 -14.26
N VAL A 175 4.29 12.79 -13.40
CA VAL A 175 5.20 11.63 -13.61
C VAL A 175 4.42 10.32 -13.81
N TYR A 176 3.38 10.07 -13.02
CA TYR A 176 2.53 8.87 -13.17
C TYR A 176 1.89 8.75 -14.55
N ARG A 177 1.45 9.86 -15.15
CA ARG A 177 0.85 9.82 -16.49
C ARG A 177 1.90 9.50 -17.54
N ARG A 178 3.06 10.16 -17.49
CA ARG A 178 4.20 9.88 -18.37
C ARG A 178 4.68 8.42 -18.24
N VAL A 179 4.66 7.86 -17.03
CA VAL A 179 4.98 6.44 -16.80
C VAL A 179 3.95 5.54 -17.47
N LEU A 180 2.65 5.80 -17.32
CA LEU A 180 1.61 5.01 -18.00
C LEU A 180 1.79 5.03 -19.52
N ASP A 181 2.09 6.19 -20.09
CA ASP A 181 2.26 6.39 -21.54
C ASP A 181 3.51 5.67 -22.09
N HIS A 182 4.51 5.42 -21.25
CA HIS A 182 5.81 4.90 -21.65
C HIS A 182 6.22 3.59 -20.95
N CYS A 183 5.34 2.96 -20.17
CA CYS A 183 5.69 1.77 -19.39
C CYS A 183 6.13 0.58 -20.26
N TYR A 184 5.68 0.51 -21.51
CA TYR A 184 6.08 -0.50 -22.51
C TYR A 184 7.07 0.02 -23.57
N THR A 185 7.70 1.18 -23.35
CA THR A 185 8.71 1.70 -24.28
C THR A 185 9.93 0.77 -24.37
N THR A 186 10.55 0.72 -25.55
CA THR A 186 11.87 0.11 -25.78
C THR A 186 13.02 1.09 -25.53
N ASP A 187 12.71 2.38 -25.34
CA ASP A 187 13.70 3.40 -24.97
C ASP A 187 14.05 3.26 -23.48
N GLU A 188 15.14 2.53 -23.21
CA GLU A 188 15.62 2.25 -21.86
C GLU A 188 16.09 3.50 -21.12
N GLU A 189 16.61 4.52 -21.82
CA GLU A 189 17.05 5.77 -21.20
C GLU A 189 15.85 6.59 -20.71
N LEU A 190 14.82 6.73 -21.56
CA LEU A 190 13.57 7.39 -21.18
C LEU A 190 12.92 6.69 -19.99
N LEU A 191 12.81 5.36 -20.04
CA LEU A 191 12.19 4.61 -18.96
C LEU A 191 13.01 4.70 -17.67
N SER A 192 14.34 4.62 -17.74
CA SER A 192 15.22 4.79 -16.57
C SER A 192 15.04 6.16 -15.93
N SER A 193 14.94 7.22 -16.74
CA SER A 193 14.64 8.57 -16.26
C SER A 193 13.29 8.65 -15.54
N LEU A 194 12.23 8.05 -16.11
CA LEU A 194 10.90 8.01 -15.50
C LEU A 194 10.87 7.18 -14.20
N MET A 195 11.59 6.06 -14.16
CA MET A 195 11.71 5.20 -12.97
C MET A 195 12.51 5.88 -11.84
N SER A 196 13.45 6.75 -12.17
CA SER A 196 14.11 7.61 -11.19
C SER A 196 13.16 8.68 -10.66
N GLU A 197 12.43 9.37 -11.56
CA GLU A 197 11.49 10.44 -11.20
C GLU A 197 10.34 9.94 -10.31
N ILE A 198 9.77 8.76 -10.62
CA ILE A 198 8.72 8.15 -9.80
C ILE A 198 9.25 7.71 -8.44
N SER A 199 10.52 7.30 -8.35
CA SER A 199 11.15 6.94 -7.07
C SER A 199 11.35 8.17 -6.17
N ASP A 200 11.80 9.29 -6.76
CA ASP A 200 11.87 10.58 -6.07
C ASP A 200 10.48 11.04 -5.59
N TYR A 201 9.46 10.90 -6.46
CA TYR A 201 8.09 11.24 -6.10
C TYR A 201 7.56 10.37 -4.96
N HIS A 202 7.80 9.05 -4.99
CA HIS A 202 7.42 8.14 -3.92
C HIS A 202 8.06 8.53 -2.58
N ILE A 203 9.37 8.82 -2.57
CA ILE A 203 10.05 9.28 -1.35
C ILE A 203 9.41 10.58 -0.88
N HIS A 204 9.24 11.54 -1.78
CA HIS A 204 8.65 12.83 -1.46
C HIS A 204 7.27 12.62 -0.84
N SER A 205 6.40 11.80 -1.43
CA SER A 205 5.07 11.39 -0.93
C SER A 205 5.10 10.56 0.36
N SER A 206 6.22 9.93 0.70
CA SER A 206 6.35 9.15 1.94
C SER A 206 6.84 9.95 3.15
N LEU A 207 7.56 11.06 2.95
CA LEU A 207 8.11 11.88 4.04
C LEU A 207 7.05 12.76 4.70
N ASP A 208 7.09 12.86 6.04
CA ASP A 208 6.24 13.80 6.80
C ASP A 208 6.90 15.19 6.82
N LEU A 209 6.42 16.12 5.97
CA LEU A 209 7.01 17.45 5.79
C LEU A 209 6.04 18.56 6.23
N PRO A 210 6.50 19.67 6.85
CA PRO A 210 5.65 20.71 7.45
C PRO A 210 4.62 21.41 6.53
N HIS A 211 4.76 21.26 5.22
CA HIS A 211 3.87 21.86 4.21
C HIS A 211 3.08 20.82 3.42
N LYS A 212 2.92 19.61 3.96
CA LYS A 212 2.48 18.47 3.17
C LYS A 212 1.10 17.97 3.58
N PHE A 213 0.21 17.96 2.60
CA PHE A 213 -1.04 17.20 2.62
C PHE A 213 -1.19 16.27 1.41
N ALA A 214 -0.18 16.16 0.54
CA ALA A 214 -0.41 15.61 -0.80
C ALA A 214 -0.68 14.09 -0.81
N GLU A 215 0.01 13.31 0.01
CA GLU A 215 -0.16 11.85 0.13
C GLU A 215 0.45 11.40 1.45
N ILE A 216 -0.30 10.60 2.24
CA ILE A 216 0.27 9.78 3.31
C ILE A 216 0.06 8.35 2.85
N LEU A 217 1.17 7.64 2.59
CA LEU A 217 1.14 6.27 2.10
C LEU A 217 1.25 5.31 3.30
N CYS A 218 0.33 4.35 3.39
CA CYS A 218 0.59 3.15 4.20
C CYS A 218 1.62 2.26 3.48
N LEU A 219 2.45 1.54 4.24
CA LEU A 219 3.59 0.79 3.68
C LEU A 219 4.51 1.68 2.83
N ASN A 220 4.68 2.92 3.29
CA ASN A 220 5.60 3.89 2.70
C ASN A 220 7.01 3.32 2.55
N TYR A 221 7.70 3.75 1.49
CA TYR A 221 9.03 3.30 1.08
C TYR A 221 9.12 1.88 0.51
N ILE A 222 8.00 1.15 0.37
CA ILE A 222 7.94 -0.09 -0.41
C ILE A 222 7.53 0.28 -1.85
N PRO A 223 8.41 0.18 -2.86
CA PRO A 223 8.14 0.62 -4.23
C PRO A 223 7.37 -0.45 -5.05
N TYR A 224 6.19 -0.84 -4.56
CA TYR A 224 5.36 -1.88 -5.19
C TYR A 224 4.92 -1.52 -6.61
N GLU A 225 4.74 -0.24 -6.91
CA GLU A 225 4.38 0.25 -8.23
C GLU A 225 5.48 0.01 -9.26
N ILE A 226 6.75 0.16 -8.85
CA ILE A 226 7.92 -0.06 -9.71
C ILE A 226 8.07 -1.56 -10.00
N ARG A 227 7.87 -2.41 -8.98
CA ARG A 227 7.88 -3.87 -9.17
C ARG A 227 6.74 -4.36 -10.06
N LEU A 228 5.55 -3.76 -9.94
CA LEU A 228 4.42 -4.10 -10.80
C LEU A 228 4.72 -3.78 -12.27
N ILE A 229 5.27 -2.60 -12.56
CA ILE A 229 5.70 -2.21 -13.92
C ILE A 229 6.75 -3.19 -14.46
N GLN A 230 7.72 -3.59 -13.64
CA GLN A 230 8.74 -4.54 -14.05
C GLN A 230 8.17 -5.92 -14.41
N ASN A 231 7.19 -6.40 -13.64
CA ASN A 231 6.49 -7.65 -13.94
C ASN A 231 5.70 -7.54 -15.25
N MET A 232 5.00 -6.41 -15.48
CA MET A 232 4.26 -6.15 -16.73
C MET A 232 5.19 -6.16 -17.94
N ARG A 233 6.34 -5.49 -17.85
CA ARG A 233 7.32 -5.47 -18.94
C ARG A 233 7.90 -6.84 -19.23
N GLN A 234 8.25 -7.58 -18.18
CA GLN A 234 8.78 -8.94 -18.33
C GLN A 234 7.77 -9.87 -19.00
N ALA A 235 6.47 -9.74 -18.68
CA ALA A 235 5.41 -10.49 -19.34
C ALA A 235 5.33 -10.21 -20.86
N GLU A 236 5.62 -8.97 -21.28
CA GLU A 236 5.72 -8.55 -22.69
C GLU A 236 7.08 -8.88 -23.33
N GLY A 237 7.98 -9.55 -22.63
CA GLY A 237 9.33 -9.86 -23.13
C GLY A 237 10.24 -8.63 -23.26
N LEU A 238 9.90 -7.52 -22.61
CA LEU A 238 10.71 -6.30 -22.58
C LEU A 238 11.73 -6.35 -21.43
N ASN A 239 12.90 -5.76 -21.65
CA ASN A 239 13.92 -5.62 -20.62
C ASN A 239 13.46 -4.65 -19.52
N ASN A 240 13.80 -4.98 -18.28
CA ASN A 240 13.69 -4.04 -17.17
C ASN A 240 14.92 -3.14 -17.12
N VAL A 241 14.71 -1.87 -16.76
CA VAL A 241 15.79 -0.90 -16.59
C VAL A 241 16.36 -0.96 -15.19
N SER A 242 17.68 -0.88 -15.08
CA SER A 242 18.37 -0.71 -13.81
C SER A 242 18.44 0.78 -13.48
N VAL A 243 17.95 1.16 -12.30
CA VAL A 243 18.00 2.53 -11.81
C VAL A 243 18.78 2.56 -10.50
N ASP A 244 19.88 3.30 -10.48
CA ASP A 244 20.65 3.55 -9.26
C ASP A 244 19.93 4.64 -8.43
N HIS A 245 19.00 4.21 -7.59
CA HIS A 245 18.22 5.11 -6.75
C HIS A 245 18.13 4.57 -5.31
N PRO A 246 18.36 5.39 -4.26
CA PRO A 246 18.37 4.95 -2.87
C PRO A 246 17.13 4.18 -2.42
N LEU A 247 15.94 4.53 -2.93
CA LEU A 247 14.71 3.78 -2.66
C LEU A 247 14.83 2.30 -3.06
N LEU A 248 15.39 2.04 -4.25
CA LEU A 248 15.42 0.74 -4.91
C LEU A 248 16.54 -0.17 -4.40
N THR A 249 17.50 0.39 -3.65
CA THR A 249 18.61 -0.35 -3.05
C THR A 249 18.32 -0.79 -1.61
N THR A 250 17.19 -0.39 -1.02
CA THR A 250 16.79 -0.83 0.32
C THR A 250 16.27 -2.27 0.32
N PRO A 251 16.33 -2.98 1.46
CA PRO A 251 15.63 -4.26 1.64
C PRO A 251 14.11 -4.18 1.39
N LEU A 252 13.48 -3.01 1.61
CA LEU A 252 12.05 -2.80 1.34
C LEU A 252 11.71 -2.90 -0.15
N ALA A 253 12.67 -2.63 -1.04
CA ALA A 253 12.51 -2.80 -2.48
C ALA A 253 12.62 -4.24 -2.97
N GLN A 254 13.02 -5.17 -2.09
CA GLN A 254 13.13 -6.61 -2.35
C GLN A 254 11.82 -7.31 -1.97
N ILE A 255 10.74 -6.96 -2.66
CA ILE A 255 9.41 -7.55 -2.45
C ILE A 255 9.46 -9.03 -2.87
N PRO A 256 9.08 -9.99 -2.01
CA PRO A 256 9.03 -11.41 -2.36
C PRO A 256 8.13 -11.66 -3.57
N GLU A 257 8.53 -12.58 -4.45
CA GLU A 257 7.74 -12.97 -5.64
C GLU A 257 6.36 -13.54 -5.30
N SER A 258 6.24 -14.13 -4.10
CA SER A 258 4.98 -14.62 -3.55
C SER A 258 4.81 -14.11 -2.12
N LYS A 259 3.57 -13.90 -1.68
CA LYS A 259 3.28 -13.52 -0.28
C LYS A 259 3.93 -14.49 0.69
N VAL A 260 4.50 -13.95 1.76
CA VAL A 260 4.98 -14.76 2.88
C VAL A 260 3.76 -15.07 3.75
N GLU A 261 3.43 -16.36 3.89
CA GLU A 261 2.16 -16.77 4.49
C GLU A 261 2.04 -16.37 5.96
N TRP A 262 0.84 -15.88 6.31
CA TRP A 262 0.40 -15.64 7.69
C TRP A 262 -0.68 -16.66 8.06
N ASP A 263 -0.54 -17.30 9.21
CA ASP A 263 -1.55 -18.23 9.73
C ASP A 263 -2.78 -17.46 10.25
N LEU A 264 -3.72 -17.22 9.34
CA LEU A 264 -4.97 -16.53 9.67
C LEU A 264 -5.89 -17.37 10.57
N ALA A 265 -5.74 -18.71 10.57
CA ALA A 265 -6.53 -19.59 11.44
C ALA A 265 -6.03 -19.54 12.89
N GLY A 266 -4.73 -19.31 13.08
CA GLY A 266 -4.09 -19.08 14.38
C GLY A 266 -4.13 -17.62 14.87
N ASP A 267 -4.56 -16.66 14.05
CA ASP A 267 -4.59 -15.24 14.39
C ASP A 267 -5.62 -14.93 15.48
N GLU A 268 -5.16 -14.70 16.71
CA GLU A 268 -6.02 -14.52 17.88
C GLU A 268 -7.07 -13.39 17.71
N VAL A 269 -6.65 -12.23 17.20
CA VAL A 269 -7.52 -11.06 17.03
C VAL A 269 -8.55 -11.33 15.94
N TYR A 270 -8.10 -11.89 14.81
CA TYR A 270 -8.99 -12.21 13.70
C TYR A 270 -10.02 -13.28 14.08
N GLN A 271 -9.58 -14.36 14.76
CA GLN A 271 -10.47 -15.41 15.24
C GLN A 271 -11.43 -14.90 16.32
N PHE A 272 -11.00 -13.96 17.17
CA PHE A 272 -11.89 -13.31 18.12
C PHE A 272 -13.01 -12.54 17.41
N LEU A 273 -12.66 -11.74 16.40
CA LEU A 273 -13.63 -11.01 15.58
C LEU A 273 -14.64 -11.96 14.91
N LEU A 274 -14.17 -13.01 14.21
CA LEU A 274 -15.04 -13.93 13.48
C LEU A 274 -16.07 -14.61 14.41
N LYS A 275 -15.67 -14.99 15.62
CA LYS A 275 -16.59 -15.56 16.63
C LYS A 275 -17.70 -14.59 17.01
N ARG A 276 -17.40 -13.28 17.09
CA ARG A 276 -18.38 -12.23 17.42
C ARG A 276 -19.31 -11.92 16.26
N GLU A 277 -18.82 -11.99 15.03
CA GLU A 277 -19.65 -11.87 13.83
C GLU A 277 -20.62 -13.07 13.69
N ALA A 278 -20.14 -14.29 13.96
CA ALA A 278 -20.92 -15.53 13.83
C ALA A 278 -21.96 -15.76 14.94
N GLY A 279 -21.77 -15.20 16.13
CA GLY A 279 -22.75 -15.22 17.22
C GLY A 279 -23.94 -14.26 16.99
N SER A 280 -24.42 -14.18 15.76
CA SER A 280 -25.54 -13.34 15.31
C SER A 280 -26.70 -14.21 14.85
#